data_AF-A0A7C2IET5-F1
#
_entry.id   AF-A0A7C2IET5-F1
#
_cell.length_a   1.000
_cell.length_b   1.000
_cell.length_c   1.000
_cell.angle_alpha   90.00
_cell.angle_beta   90.00
_cell.angle_gamma   90.00
#
_symmetry.space_group_name_H-M   'P 1'
#
loop_
_entity.id
_entity.type
_entity.pdbx_description
1 polymer ?
#
loop_
_entity_poly.entity_id
_entity_poly.type
_entity_poly.pdbx_seq_one_letter_code
_entity_poly.pdbx_strand_id
1 'polypeptide(L)'
;MLKSALRWWSGILIAFLVVAGLRLLMPLPFANEILIFSIYVMGHNFLLGRVGFISFGQPAYLGVGAYAAAFYLFYFGHNPYVGILLGLLAGLLVTLLIGPLFVRLRSDYFALVNLALAVIMYYLMEKVLAGITHGDNGLWFLARMTSTPVLDLTKPSQFFVFTLLLAVLLWGFYKYLDETVYGACCLATKVNEDKVQFLGYSNFRIRWLAFVIANTTTALAGSLYAVYFGFVSPEITSFHRAADPVVVTILGGVGTLYGPLVGAIAYTGMKDVLSRVIVNWEFFVGFLLVLIMLAGEKGIWGTLEPLLRRPLPLRRLLPAAGDRR
;
A
#
# COMPACT_ATOMS: atom_id res chain seq x y z
N MET A 1 22.47 -22.13 2.29
CA MET A 1 22.12 -20.72 1.97
C MET A 1 21.14 -20.61 0.80
N LEU A 2 21.34 -21.32 -0.33
CA LEU A 2 20.40 -21.26 -1.47
C LEU A 2 18.98 -21.80 -1.15
N LYS A 3 18.86 -22.91 -0.41
CA LYS A 3 17.56 -23.50 -0.02
C LYS A 3 16.78 -22.65 0.99
N SER A 4 17.47 -21.89 1.85
CA SER A 4 16.82 -20.96 2.78
C SER A 4 16.35 -19.72 2.03
N ALA A 5 17.16 -19.16 1.14
CA ALA A 5 16.77 -18.07 0.24
C ALA A 5 15.59 -18.46 -0.67
N LEU A 6 15.58 -19.68 -1.22
CA LEU A 6 14.48 -20.14 -2.08
C LEU A 6 13.16 -20.28 -1.30
N ARG A 7 13.18 -20.76 -0.04
CA ARG A 7 12.01 -20.72 0.85
C ARG A 7 11.63 -19.30 1.28
N TRP A 8 12.62 -18.39 1.31
CA TRP A 8 12.45 -16.98 1.61
C TRP A 8 11.65 -16.26 0.51
N TRP A 9 11.95 -16.54 -0.76
CA TRP A 9 11.24 -15.97 -1.91
C TRP A 9 10.00 -16.76 -2.33
N SER A 10 9.88 -18.05 -2.00
CA SER A 10 8.80 -18.90 -2.50
C SER A 10 7.41 -18.40 -2.13
N GLY A 11 7.19 -17.87 -0.93
CA GLY A 11 5.88 -17.33 -0.53
C GLY A 11 5.47 -16.09 -1.35
N ILE A 12 6.42 -15.19 -1.60
CA ILE A 12 6.21 -13.97 -2.39
C ILE A 12 5.99 -14.36 -3.85
N LEU A 13 6.87 -15.20 -4.39
CA LEU A 13 6.76 -15.69 -5.77
C LEU A 13 5.46 -16.44 -6.01
N ILE A 14 4.98 -17.25 -5.06
CA ILE A 14 3.69 -17.95 -5.17
C ILE A 14 2.53 -16.95 -5.12
N ALA A 15 2.52 -15.99 -4.19
CA ALA A 15 1.45 -15.00 -4.11
C ALA A 15 1.36 -14.16 -5.39
N PHE A 16 2.50 -13.71 -5.93
CA PHE A 16 2.54 -12.93 -7.16
C PHE A 16 2.36 -13.79 -8.42
N LEU A 17 2.71 -15.08 -8.41
CA LEU A 17 2.31 -16.04 -9.45
C LEU A 17 0.81 -16.27 -9.44
N VAL A 18 0.17 -16.33 -8.26
CA VAL A 18 -1.29 -16.41 -8.15
C VAL A 18 -1.93 -15.15 -8.70
N VAL A 19 -1.39 -13.96 -8.41
CA VAL A 19 -1.87 -12.70 -9.01
C VAL A 19 -1.65 -12.69 -10.53
N ALA A 20 -0.49 -13.14 -11.00
CA ALA A 20 -0.19 -13.27 -12.42
C ALA A 20 -1.06 -14.34 -13.11
N GLY A 21 -1.51 -15.36 -12.39
CA GLY A 21 -2.51 -16.33 -12.84
C GLY A 21 -3.93 -15.74 -12.80
N LEU A 22 -4.25 -14.93 -11.79
CA LEU A 22 -5.51 -14.20 -11.66
C LEU A 22 -5.71 -13.21 -12.82
N ARG A 23 -4.62 -12.69 -13.39
CA ARG A 23 -4.63 -11.91 -14.65
C ARG A 23 -5.34 -12.66 -15.78
N LEU A 24 -5.24 -13.99 -15.86
CA LEU A 24 -5.90 -14.77 -16.91
C LEU A 24 -7.41 -14.84 -16.71
N LEU A 25 -7.89 -14.63 -15.48
CA LEU A 25 -9.30 -14.66 -15.10
C LEU A 25 -9.92 -13.25 -15.07
N MET A 26 -9.12 -12.19 -14.90
CA MET A 26 -9.60 -10.82 -14.69
C MET A 26 -9.24 -9.87 -15.83
N PRO A 27 -10.07 -8.84 -16.11
CA PRO A 27 -9.72 -7.79 -17.06
C PRO A 27 -8.41 -7.09 -16.66
N LEU A 28 -7.55 -6.82 -17.66
CA LEU A 28 -6.27 -6.12 -17.44
C LEU A 28 -6.39 -4.82 -16.63
N PRO A 29 -7.41 -3.97 -16.86
CA PRO A 29 -7.48 -2.72 -16.12
C PRO A 29 -7.69 -2.90 -14.62
N PHE A 30 -8.50 -3.88 -14.27
CA PHE A 30 -8.83 -4.22 -12.90
C PHE A 30 -7.62 -4.80 -12.14
N ALA A 31 -6.82 -5.64 -12.83
CA ALA A 31 -5.60 -6.19 -12.25
C ALA A 31 -4.53 -5.12 -11.95
N ASN A 32 -4.39 -4.12 -12.83
CA ASN A 32 -3.50 -2.98 -12.61
C ASN A 32 -3.96 -2.12 -11.43
N GLU A 33 -5.26 -1.82 -11.34
CA GLU A 33 -5.82 -1.07 -10.22
C GLU A 33 -5.58 -1.79 -8.88
N ILE A 34 -5.81 -3.10 -8.81
CA ILE A 34 -5.51 -3.90 -7.62
C ILE A 34 -4.04 -3.79 -7.24
N LEU A 35 -3.10 -3.92 -8.18
CA LEU A 35 -1.68 -3.87 -7.87
C LEU A 35 -1.25 -2.50 -7.34
N ILE A 36 -1.67 -1.42 -8.00
CA ILE A 36 -1.37 -0.04 -7.56
C ILE A 36 -1.95 0.19 -6.16
N PHE A 37 -3.20 -0.21 -5.95
CA PHE A 37 -3.88 -0.03 -4.68
C PHE A 37 -3.28 -0.91 -3.57
N SER A 38 -2.79 -2.10 -3.90
CA SER A 38 -2.06 -2.96 -2.95
C SER A 38 -0.76 -2.30 -2.51
N ILE A 39 -0.01 -1.67 -3.42
CA ILE A 39 1.22 -0.92 -3.08
C ILE A 39 0.89 0.27 -2.17
N TYR A 40 -0.18 1.00 -2.49
CA TYR A 40 -0.68 2.10 -1.66
C TYR A 40 -1.01 1.65 -0.23
N VAL A 41 -1.75 0.55 -0.10
CA VAL A 41 -2.15 -0.02 1.20
C VAL A 41 -0.94 -0.63 1.93
N MET A 42 0.08 -1.12 1.24
CA MET A 42 1.29 -1.68 1.86
C MET A 42 2.00 -0.66 2.76
N GLY A 43 2.12 0.59 2.30
CA GLY A 43 2.68 1.67 3.10
C GLY A 43 1.86 1.94 4.37
N HIS A 44 0.54 2.00 4.25
CA HIS A 44 -0.36 2.17 5.40
C HIS A 44 -0.28 1.00 6.38
N ASN A 45 -0.30 -0.24 5.88
CA ASN A 45 -0.21 -1.45 6.68
C ASN A 45 1.10 -1.53 7.48
N PHE A 46 2.20 -1.03 6.93
CA PHE A 46 3.44 -0.93 7.69
C PHE A 46 3.31 0.02 8.89
N LEU A 47 2.74 1.21 8.69
CA LEU A 47 2.50 2.17 9.78
C LEU A 47 1.55 1.64 10.85
N LEU A 48 0.39 1.15 10.44
CA LEU A 48 -0.62 0.66 11.37
C LEU A 48 -0.20 -0.65 12.05
N GLY A 49 0.36 -1.56 11.25
CA GLY A 49 0.79 -2.88 11.67
C GLY A 49 1.97 -2.86 12.63
N ARG A 50 3.04 -2.16 12.26
CA ARG A 50 4.31 -2.18 13.00
C ARG A 50 4.41 -1.06 14.02
N VAL A 51 4.02 0.16 13.69
CA VAL A 51 4.20 1.33 14.58
C VAL A 51 2.94 1.59 15.43
N GLY A 52 1.77 1.18 14.95
CA GLY A 52 0.49 1.42 15.64
C GLY A 52 -0.15 2.77 15.31
N PHE A 53 0.33 3.44 14.27
CA PHE A 53 -0.22 4.71 13.83
C PHE A 53 -1.26 4.53 12.74
N ILE A 54 -2.46 5.03 12.99
CA ILE A 54 -3.52 5.14 11.98
C ILE A 54 -3.30 6.45 11.22
N SER A 55 -2.92 6.36 9.94
CA SER A 55 -2.78 7.55 9.09
C SER A 55 -3.97 7.68 8.16
N PHE A 56 -4.82 8.69 8.40
CA PHE A 56 -5.86 9.12 7.45
C PHE A 56 -5.33 10.06 6.35
N GLY A 57 -4.03 10.37 6.37
CA GLY A 57 -3.38 11.31 5.45
C GLY A 57 -2.86 10.66 4.17
N GLN A 58 -3.08 9.36 3.96
CA GLN A 58 -2.49 8.65 2.83
C GLN A 58 -2.92 9.18 1.46
N PRO A 59 -4.17 9.67 1.26
CA PRO A 59 -4.52 10.36 0.03
C PRO A 59 -3.63 11.57 -0.24
N ALA A 60 -3.19 12.30 0.79
CA ALA A 60 -2.28 13.43 0.62
C ALA A 60 -0.94 12.99 0.03
N TYR A 61 -0.32 11.95 0.60
CA TYR A 61 0.97 11.43 0.12
C TYR A 61 0.86 10.75 -1.25
N LEU A 62 -0.25 10.05 -1.50
CA LEU A 62 -0.59 9.54 -2.83
C LEU A 62 -0.67 10.69 -3.85
N GLY A 63 -1.35 11.78 -3.48
CA GLY A 63 -1.45 12.99 -4.28
C GLY A 63 -0.10 13.64 -4.57
N VAL A 64 0.79 13.76 -3.57
CA VAL A 64 2.15 14.30 -3.78
C VAL A 64 2.87 13.54 -4.90
N GLY A 65 2.85 12.21 -4.86
CA GLY A 65 3.48 11.39 -5.89
C GLY A 65 2.79 11.49 -7.25
N ALA A 66 1.45 11.52 -7.26
CA ALA A 66 0.66 11.65 -8.48
C ALA A 66 0.87 13.00 -9.18
N TYR A 67 0.80 14.10 -8.43
CA TYR A 67 1.00 15.45 -8.94
C TYR A 67 2.45 15.70 -9.37
N ALA A 68 3.44 15.18 -8.65
CA ALA A 68 4.84 15.30 -9.08
C ALA A 68 5.09 14.60 -10.43
N ALA A 69 4.53 13.40 -10.63
CA ALA A 69 4.57 12.71 -11.92
C ALA A 69 3.79 13.48 -13.01
N ALA A 70 2.60 13.98 -12.68
CA ALA A 70 1.75 14.74 -13.59
C ALA A 70 2.41 16.05 -14.04
N PHE A 71 3.02 16.81 -13.12
CA PHE A 71 3.70 18.06 -13.48
C PHE A 71 4.86 17.81 -14.45
N TYR A 72 5.64 16.75 -14.24
CA TYR A 72 6.69 16.38 -15.17
C TYR A 72 6.12 16.01 -16.56
N LEU A 73 5.14 15.12 -16.61
CA LEU A 73 4.58 14.60 -17.87
C LEU A 73 3.72 15.63 -18.62
N PHE A 74 3.13 16.57 -17.90
CA PHE A 74 2.31 17.62 -18.48
C PHE A 74 3.17 18.79 -18.99
N TYR A 75 4.16 19.25 -18.23
CA TYR A 75 4.90 20.48 -18.57
C TYR A 75 6.26 20.25 -19.24
N PHE A 76 7.03 19.26 -18.79
CA PHE A 76 8.47 19.22 -19.09
C PHE A 76 8.88 18.06 -19.99
N GLY A 77 8.36 16.85 -19.73
CA GLY A 77 8.89 15.63 -20.31
C GLY A 77 7.82 14.64 -20.73
N HIS A 78 8.29 13.58 -21.40
CA HIS A 78 7.41 12.59 -22.04
C HIS A 78 7.67 11.17 -21.50
N ASN A 79 8.73 10.99 -20.68
CA ASN A 79 9.19 9.68 -20.21
C ASN A 79 8.52 9.26 -18.88
N PRO A 80 7.66 8.24 -18.87
CA PRO A 80 6.93 7.84 -17.66
C PRO A 80 7.83 7.34 -16.52
N TYR A 81 9.01 6.76 -16.81
CA TYR A 81 9.94 6.34 -15.75
C TYR A 81 10.47 7.51 -14.93
N VAL A 82 10.75 8.63 -15.60
CA VAL A 82 11.21 9.85 -14.94
C VAL A 82 10.08 10.43 -14.10
N GLY A 83 8.83 10.39 -14.60
CA GLY A 83 7.65 10.77 -13.82
C GLY A 83 7.50 9.95 -12.53
N ILE A 84 7.65 8.62 -12.61
CA ILE A 84 7.57 7.72 -11.45
C ILE A 84 8.68 8.03 -10.43
N LEU A 85 9.91 8.23 -10.91
CA LEU A 85 11.07 8.56 -10.08
C LEU A 85 10.89 9.92 -9.39
N LEU A 86 10.42 10.93 -10.11
CA LEU A 86 10.13 12.25 -9.53
C LEU A 86 9.02 12.18 -8.49
N GLY A 87 7.99 11.37 -8.72
CA GLY A 87 6.94 11.12 -7.72
C GLY A 87 7.47 10.47 -6.45
N LEU A 88 8.36 9.46 -6.59
CA LEU A 88 9.04 8.83 -5.46
C LEU A 88 9.89 9.84 -4.68
N LEU A 89 10.70 10.64 -5.37
CA LEU A 89 11.59 11.64 -4.76
C LEU A 89 10.82 12.78 -4.10
N ALA A 90 9.74 13.25 -4.71
CA ALA A 90 8.85 14.26 -4.12
C ALA A 90 8.19 13.73 -2.84
N GLY A 91 7.70 12.49 -2.87
CA GLY A 91 7.17 11.81 -1.69
C GLY A 91 8.20 11.68 -0.57
N LEU A 92 9.42 11.24 -0.91
CA LEU A 92 10.53 11.15 0.04
C LEU A 92 10.84 12.52 0.67
N LEU A 93 10.97 13.56 -0.14
CA LEU A 93 11.29 14.90 0.32
C LEU A 93 10.18 15.46 1.23
N VAL A 94 8.92 15.37 0.81
CA VAL A 94 7.78 15.87 1.58
C VAL A 94 7.64 15.14 2.90
N THR A 95 7.79 13.81 2.90
CA THR A 95 7.68 13.01 4.13
C THR A 95 8.87 13.21 5.07
N LEU A 96 10.07 13.48 4.54
CA LEU A 96 11.24 13.83 5.32
C LEU A 96 11.06 15.18 6.03
N LEU A 97 10.47 16.17 5.34
CA LEU A 97 10.22 17.51 5.88
C LEU A 97 9.08 17.53 6.90
N ILE A 98 7.98 16.83 6.60
CA ILE A 98 6.75 16.86 7.41
C ILE A 98 6.82 15.85 8.57
N GLY A 99 7.48 14.70 8.38
CA GLY A 99 7.56 13.63 9.35
C GLY A 99 8.02 14.03 10.76
N PRO A 100 9.03 14.90 10.93
CA PRO A 100 9.48 15.33 12.25
C PRO A 100 8.41 16.05 13.08
N LEU A 101 7.46 16.73 12.43
CA LEU A 101 6.35 17.40 13.09
C LEU A 101 5.29 16.39 13.52
N PHE A 102 4.93 15.47 12.63
CA PHE A 102 3.81 14.55 12.83
C PHE A 102 4.13 13.47 13.85
N VAL A 103 5.34 12.94 13.82
CA VAL A 103 5.75 11.79 14.65
C VAL A 103 5.87 12.13 16.15
N ARG A 104 5.89 13.42 16.50
CA ARG A 104 5.90 13.88 17.91
C ARG A 104 4.51 13.82 18.55
N LEU A 105 3.46 13.66 17.75
CA LEU A 105 2.08 13.61 18.23
C LEU A 105 1.79 12.22 18.81
N ARG A 106 0.85 12.16 19.77
CA ARG A 106 0.26 10.87 20.18
C ARG A 106 -0.57 10.29 19.03
N SER A 107 -0.81 8.99 19.04
CA SER A 107 -1.47 8.25 17.95
C SER A 107 -2.80 8.89 17.49
N ASP A 108 -3.64 9.32 18.44
CA ASP A 108 -4.96 9.91 18.11
C ASP A 108 -4.82 11.28 17.42
N TYR A 109 -3.96 12.15 17.95
CA TYR A 109 -3.67 13.44 17.33
C TYR A 109 -2.96 13.28 15.98
N PHE A 110 -2.09 12.28 15.85
CA PHE A 110 -1.44 11.93 14.58
C PHE A 110 -2.49 11.62 13.51
N ALA A 111 -3.52 10.85 13.84
CA ALA A 111 -4.59 10.51 12.90
C ALA A 111 -5.35 11.78 12.43
N LEU A 112 -5.73 12.66 13.36
CA LEU A 112 -6.46 13.90 13.06
C LEU A 112 -5.64 14.89 12.22
N VAL A 113 -4.36 15.09 12.56
CA VAL A 113 -3.49 16.02 11.84
C VAL A 113 -3.17 15.49 10.43
N ASN A 114 -3.04 14.18 10.26
CA ASN A 114 -2.92 13.56 8.93
C ASN A 114 -4.18 13.72 8.08
N LEU A 115 -5.37 13.58 8.67
CA LEU A 115 -6.61 13.86 7.95
C LEU A 115 -6.67 15.33 7.50
N ALA A 116 -6.30 16.25 8.39
CA ALA A 116 -6.22 17.68 8.06
C ALA A 116 -5.24 17.94 6.91
N LEU A 117 -4.09 17.24 6.87
CA LEU A 117 -3.15 17.34 5.76
C LEU A 117 -3.77 16.93 4.42
N ALA A 118 -4.60 15.87 4.39
CA ALA A 118 -5.33 15.48 3.17
C ALA A 118 -6.31 16.57 2.71
N VAL A 119 -7.07 17.14 3.64
CA VAL A 119 -7.99 18.26 3.34
C VAL A 119 -7.24 19.48 2.84
N ILE A 120 -6.12 19.85 3.47
CA ILE A 120 -5.28 20.96 3.03
C ILE A 120 -4.74 20.69 1.63
N MET A 121 -4.24 19.48 1.37
CA MET A 121 -3.71 19.10 0.05
C MET A 121 -4.79 19.17 -1.03
N TYR A 122 -6.00 18.72 -0.73
CA TYR A 122 -7.16 18.79 -1.62
C TYR A 122 -7.46 20.25 -2.02
N TYR A 123 -7.70 21.14 -1.06
CA TYR A 123 -8.00 22.54 -1.37
C TYR A 123 -6.81 23.31 -1.94
N LEU A 124 -5.59 22.94 -1.58
CA LEU A 124 -4.36 23.50 -2.16
C LEU A 124 -4.32 23.20 -3.67
N MET A 125 -4.59 21.96 -4.07
CA MET A 125 -4.57 21.54 -5.47
C MET A 125 -5.80 22.01 -6.24
N GLU A 126 -6.96 22.11 -5.61
CA GLU A 126 -8.21 22.53 -6.26
C GLU A 126 -8.28 24.06 -6.45
N LYS A 127 -7.97 24.85 -5.41
CA LYS A 127 -8.23 26.30 -5.39
C LYS A 127 -6.94 27.12 -5.51
N VAL A 128 -5.96 26.87 -4.65
CA VAL A 128 -4.77 27.74 -4.53
C VAL A 128 -3.84 27.58 -5.74
N LEU A 129 -3.59 26.34 -6.14
CA LEU A 129 -2.75 26.00 -7.28
C LEU A 129 -3.54 25.82 -8.59
N ALA A 130 -4.81 26.24 -8.63
CA ALA A 130 -5.69 26.06 -9.78
C ALA A 130 -5.07 26.55 -11.10
N GLY A 131 -4.26 27.62 -11.06
CA GLY A 131 -3.56 28.14 -12.25
C GLY A 131 -2.52 27.17 -12.85
N ILE A 132 -2.02 26.21 -12.07
CA ILE A 132 -1.04 25.20 -12.50
C ILE A 132 -1.71 23.83 -12.60
N THR A 133 -2.49 23.42 -11.62
CA THR A 133 -3.15 22.09 -11.60
C THR A 133 -4.38 22.00 -12.49
N HIS A 134 -4.87 23.14 -12.99
CA HIS A 134 -6.16 23.28 -13.68
C HIS A 134 -7.37 22.92 -12.79
N GLY A 135 -7.18 22.88 -11.46
CA GLY A 135 -8.24 22.64 -10.47
C GLY A 135 -9.01 21.35 -10.74
N ASP A 136 -10.34 21.43 -10.74
CA ASP A 136 -11.25 20.29 -10.98
C ASP A 136 -11.08 19.65 -12.37
N ASN A 137 -10.63 20.41 -13.37
CA ASN A 137 -10.37 19.87 -14.71
C ASN A 137 -9.19 18.89 -14.72
N GLY A 138 -8.26 19.03 -13.76
CA GLY A 138 -7.06 18.23 -13.59
C GLY A 138 -6.08 18.29 -14.77
N LEU A 139 -5.02 17.50 -14.67
CA LEU A 139 -3.93 17.43 -15.65
C LEU A 139 -4.07 16.19 -16.52
N TRP A 140 -4.33 16.37 -17.81
CA TRP A 140 -4.43 15.29 -18.80
C TRP A 140 -3.13 15.19 -19.61
N PHE A 141 -2.39 14.09 -19.47
CA PHE A 141 -1.07 13.93 -20.10
C PHE A 141 -0.88 12.56 -20.78
N LEU A 142 -1.94 11.74 -20.89
CA LEU A 142 -1.88 10.43 -21.57
C LEU A 142 -1.29 10.51 -22.99
N ALA A 143 -1.71 11.50 -23.79
CA ALA A 143 -1.24 11.68 -25.17
C ALA A 143 0.21 12.17 -25.28
N ARG A 144 0.80 12.65 -24.19
CA ARG A 144 2.20 13.12 -24.15
C ARG A 144 3.18 12.01 -23.78
N MET A 145 2.72 10.86 -23.32
CA MET A 145 3.62 9.78 -22.93
C MET A 145 4.24 9.11 -24.17
N THR A 146 5.57 9.06 -24.21
CA THR A 146 6.29 8.36 -25.28
C THR A 146 6.57 6.91 -24.90
N SER A 147 6.61 6.04 -25.91
CA SER A 147 7.02 4.65 -25.73
C SER A 147 8.41 4.58 -25.13
N THR A 148 8.56 3.75 -24.11
CA THR A 148 9.80 3.59 -23.37
C THR A 148 10.64 2.40 -23.85
N PRO A 149 11.99 2.45 -23.75
CA PRO A 149 12.88 1.50 -24.42
C PRO A 149 12.98 0.09 -23.79
N VAL A 150 12.62 -0.09 -22.51
CA VAL A 150 12.69 -1.41 -21.83
C VAL A 150 11.32 -2.07 -21.78
N LEU A 151 10.37 -1.45 -21.09
CA LEU A 151 8.94 -1.77 -21.13
C LEU A 151 8.20 -0.50 -21.52
N ASP A 152 7.33 -0.57 -22.52
CA ASP A 152 6.45 0.48 -23.02
C ASP A 152 5.28 0.68 -22.04
N LEU A 153 5.41 1.68 -21.15
CA LEU A 153 4.44 1.95 -20.09
C LEU A 153 3.12 2.52 -20.61
N THR A 154 3.07 2.92 -21.89
CA THR A 154 1.84 3.34 -22.57
C THR A 154 0.92 2.15 -22.87
N LYS A 155 1.46 0.92 -22.91
CA LYS A 155 0.67 -0.30 -23.12
C LYS A 155 0.24 -0.91 -21.78
N PRO A 156 -1.07 -1.11 -21.54
CA PRO A 156 -1.57 -1.64 -20.26
C PRO A 156 -0.98 -3.01 -19.86
N SER A 157 -0.62 -3.86 -20.83
CA SER A 157 -0.03 -5.17 -20.58
C SER A 157 1.41 -5.10 -20.09
N GLN A 158 2.21 -4.18 -20.62
CA GLN A 158 3.61 -4.00 -20.22
C GLN A 158 3.71 -3.18 -18.93
N PHE A 159 2.79 -2.22 -18.74
CA PHE A 159 2.59 -1.53 -17.46
C PHE A 159 2.30 -2.51 -16.31
N PHE A 160 1.46 -3.53 -16.55
CA PHE A 160 1.20 -4.58 -15.57
C PHE A 160 2.47 -5.32 -15.15
N VAL A 161 3.30 -5.74 -16.12
CA VAL A 161 4.56 -6.43 -15.83
C VAL A 161 5.49 -5.54 -15.02
N PHE A 162 5.63 -4.27 -15.40
CA PHE A 162 6.43 -3.32 -14.65
C PHE A 162 5.94 -3.14 -13.20
N THR A 163 4.64 -2.94 -13.01
CA THR A 163 4.03 -2.74 -11.69
C THR A 163 4.13 -4.00 -10.84
N LEU A 164 3.98 -5.17 -11.44
CA LEU A 164 4.15 -6.46 -10.77
C LEU A 164 5.59 -6.64 -10.27
N LEU A 165 6.59 -6.36 -11.11
CA LEU A 165 8.00 -6.45 -10.72
C LEU A 165 8.33 -5.48 -9.57
N LEU A 166 7.80 -4.26 -9.65
CA LEU A 166 7.97 -3.25 -8.61
C LEU A 166 7.28 -3.67 -7.30
N ALA A 167 6.07 -4.24 -7.38
CA ALA A 167 5.38 -4.80 -6.23
C ALA A 167 6.20 -5.96 -5.60
N VAL A 168 6.69 -6.92 -6.39
CA VAL A 168 7.55 -8.00 -5.86
C VAL A 168 8.77 -7.44 -5.13
N LEU A 169 9.41 -6.40 -5.68
CA LEU A 169 10.56 -5.74 -5.06
C LEU A 169 10.17 -5.07 -3.73
N LEU A 170 9.05 -4.34 -3.68
CA LEU A 170 8.58 -3.69 -2.46
C LEU A 170 8.18 -4.69 -1.38
N TRP A 171 7.52 -5.79 -1.73
CA TRP A 171 7.19 -6.85 -0.77
C TRP A 171 8.45 -7.54 -0.24
N GLY A 172 9.46 -7.76 -1.10
CA GLY A 172 10.78 -8.23 -0.68
C GLY A 172 11.46 -7.27 0.29
N PHE A 173 11.39 -5.96 0.02
CA PHE A 173 11.93 -4.92 0.88
C PHE A 173 11.24 -4.86 2.24
N TYR A 174 9.91 -4.90 2.30
CA TYR A 174 9.17 -4.92 3.57
C TYR A 174 9.39 -6.20 4.36
N LYS A 175 9.47 -7.36 3.69
CA LYS A 175 9.84 -8.60 4.36
C LYS A 175 11.25 -8.53 4.96
N TYR A 176 12.19 -7.95 4.23
CA TYR A 176 13.54 -7.71 4.74
C TYR A 176 13.52 -6.80 5.96
N LEU A 177 12.82 -5.66 5.90
CA LEU A 177 12.65 -4.75 7.03
C LEU A 177 12.06 -5.46 8.26
N ASP A 178 11.07 -6.33 8.04
CA ASP A 178 10.39 -7.07 9.09
C ASP A 178 11.28 -8.06 9.84
N GLU A 179 12.29 -8.62 9.18
CA GLU A 179 13.28 -9.55 9.76
C GLU A 179 14.46 -8.82 10.42
N THR A 180 14.63 -7.52 10.15
CA THR A 180 15.71 -6.72 10.76
C THR A 180 15.37 -6.25 12.17
N VAL A 181 16.41 -5.86 12.92
CA VAL A 181 16.28 -5.23 14.25
C VAL A 181 15.35 -4.02 14.20
N TYR A 182 15.36 -3.27 13.10
CA TYR A 182 14.48 -2.11 12.92
C TYR A 182 12.99 -2.49 12.94
N GLY A 183 12.60 -3.55 12.22
CA GLY A 183 11.22 -4.05 12.23
C GLY A 183 10.77 -4.53 13.61
N ALA A 184 11.68 -5.13 14.38
CA ALA A 184 11.42 -5.52 15.77
C ALA A 184 11.29 -4.30 16.69
N CYS A 185 12.14 -3.28 16.53
CA CYS A 185 12.05 -2.02 17.25
C CYS A 185 10.72 -1.29 16.98
N CYS A 186 10.26 -1.24 15.72
CA CYS A 186 8.96 -0.67 15.39
C CYS A 186 7.83 -1.36 16.15
N LEU A 187 7.80 -2.70 16.13
CA LEU A 187 6.80 -3.48 16.85
C LEU A 187 6.88 -3.27 18.37
N ALA A 188 8.09 -3.18 18.92
CA ALA A 188 8.30 -2.89 20.33
C ALA A 188 7.76 -1.50 20.71
N THR A 189 7.97 -0.49 19.85
CA THR A 189 7.43 0.86 20.04
C THR A 189 5.89 0.88 20.04
N LYS A 190 5.24 0.01 19.26
CA LYS A 190 3.78 -0.15 19.27
C LYS A 190 3.26 -0.75 20.59
N VAL A 191 4.00 -1.69 21.19
CA VAL A 191 3.56 -2.37 22.41
C VAL A 191 3.82 -1.54 23.66
N ASN A 192 5.02 -0.98 23.80
CA ASN A 192 5.35 -0.15 24.95
C ASN A 192 6.51 0.80 24.62
N GLU A 193 6.17 2.08 24.49
CA GLU A 193 7.10 3.16 24.17
C GLU A 193 8.18 3.37 25.24
N ASP A 194 7.82 3.27 26.51
CA ASP A 194 8.72 3.57 27.63
C ASP A 194 9.82 2.50 27.72
N LYS A 195 9.46 1.23 27.52
CA LYS A 195 10.42 0.11 27.50
C LYS A 195 11.48 0.27 26.41
N VAL A 196 11.10 0.78 25.23
CA VAL A 196 12.05 1.02 24.12
C VAL A 196 13.03 2.14 24.49
N GLN A 197 12.58 3.17 25.20
CA GLN A 197 13.44 4.25 25.69
C GLN A 197 14.41 3.76 26.77
N PHE A 198 13.97 2.90 27.70
CA PHE A 198 14.86 2.29 28.70
C PHE A 198 15.97 1.43 28.08
N LEU A 199 15.73 0.84 26.91
CA LEU A 199 16.74 0.11 26.13
C LEU A 199 17.71 1.04 25.36
N GLY A 200 17.56 2.36 25.48
CA GLY A 200 18.42 3.35 24.83
C GLY A 200 18.02 3.71 23.39
N TYR A 201 16.89 3.19 22.89
CA TYR A 201 16.39 3.52 21.56
C TYR A 201 15.50 4.77 21.58
N SER A 202 15.67 5.66 20.60
CA SER A 202 14.82 6.83 20.47
C SER A 202 13.52 6.52 19.71
N ASN A 203 12.37 6.61 20.37
CA ASN A 203 11.05 6.41 19.75
C ASN A 203 10.84 7.34 18.54
N PHE A 204 11.31 8.60 18.65
CA PHE A 204 11.18 9.59 17.59
C PHE A 204 11.84 9.12 16.28
N ARG A 205 13.10 8.66 16.31
CA ARG A 205 13.81 8.25 15.08
C ARG A 205 13.19 7.00 14.47
N ILE A 206 12.77 6.04 15.30
CA ILE A 206 12.13 4.80 14.83
C ILE A 206 10.85 5.13 14.07
N ARG A 207 9.97 5.93 14.69
CA ARG A 207 8.70 6.35 14.10
C ARG A 207 8.88 7.25 12.88
N TRP A 208 9.85 8.15 12.91
CA TRP A 208 10.12 9.05 11.80
C TRP A 208 10.59 8.30 10.56
N LEU A 209 11.55 7.38 10.71
CA LEU A 209 11.97 6.54 9.61
C LEU A 209 10.80 5.68 9.08
N ALA A 210 9.93 5.19 9.96
CA ALA A 210 8.82 4.33 9.54
C ALA A 210 7.78 5.12 8.75
N PHE A 211 7.51 6.35 9.18
CA PHE A 211 6.67 7.31 8.49
C PHE A 211 7.21 7.66 7.11
N VAL A 212 8.52 7.94 7.00
CA VAL A 212 9.17 8.23 5.72
C VAL A 212 9.06 7.04 4.77
N ILE A 213 9.41 5.82 5.22
CA ILE A 213 9.34 4.60 4.40
C ILE A 213 7.91 4.36 3.91
N ALA A 214 6.94 4.35 4.81
CA ALA A 214 5.54 4.11 4.47
C ALA A 214 5.01 5.14 3.48
N ASN A 215 5.12 6.42 3.78
CA ASN A 215 4.50 7.45 2.95
C ASN A 215 5.25 7.68 1.63
N THR A 216 6.54 7.34 1.56
CA THR A 216 7.27 7.28 0.27
C THR A 216 6.73 6.15 -0.62
N THR A 217 6.40 4.98 -0.06
CA THR A 217 5.75 3.91 -0.85
C THR A 217 4.34 4.28 -1.28
N THR A 218 3.60 5.02 -0.44
CA THR A 218 2.30 5.61 -0.78
C THR A 218 2.43 6.59 -1.95
N ALA A 219 3.44 7.46 -1.94
CA ALA A 219 3.71 8.39 -3.04
C ALA A 219 4.13 7.68 -4.33
N LEU A 220 4.92 6.60 -4.23
CA LEU A 220 5.24 5.74 -5.37
C LEU A 220 3.98 5.12 -6.00
N ALA A 221 3.03 4.65 -5.18
CA ALA A 221 1.74 4.19 -5.69
C ALA A 221 0.98 5.32 -6.41
N GLY A 222 1.10 6.55 -5.93
CA GLY A 222 0.49 7.73 -6.54
C GLY A 222 1.07 8.07 -7.91
N SER A 223 2.38 7.96 -8.07
CA SER A 223 3.01 8.18 -9.38
C SER A 223 2.67 7.07 -10.37
N LEU A 224 2.57 5.81 -9.92
CA LEU A 224 2.05 4.71 -10.74
C LEU A 224 0.59 4.94 -11.14
N TYR A 225 -0.26 5.40 -10.22
CA TYR A 225 -1.64 5.77 -10.48
C TYR A 225 -1.72 6.84 -11.58
N ALA A 226 -0.95 7.92 -11.44
CA ALA A 226 -0.92 9.02 -12.40
C ALA A 226 -0.51 8.55 -13.81
N VAL A 227 0.54 7.73 -13.90
CA VAL A 227 1.01 7.17 -15.18
C VAL A 227 -0.02 6.23 -15.80
N TYR A 228 -0.65 5.39 -14.98
CA TYR A 228 -1.61 4.40 -15.47
C TYR A 228 -2.90 5.04 -16.02
N PHE A 229 -3.49 5.97 -15.27
CA PHE A 229 -4.72 6.66 -15.69
C PHE A 229 -4.45 7.78 -16.69
N GLY A 230 -3.21 8.30 -16.75
CA GLY A 230 -2.83 9.40 -17.64
C GLY A 230 -3.50 10.74 -17.31
N PHE A 231 -4.07 10.83 -16.12
CA PHE A 231 -4.83 11.95 -15.61
C PHE A 231 -4.71 12.05 -14.08
N VAL A 232 -4.64 13.28 -13.56
CA VAL A 232 -4.69 13.54 -12.11
C VAL A 232 -5.61 14.72 -11.81
N SER A 233 -6.56 14.52 -10.89
CA SER A 233 -7.43 15.55 -10.33
C SER A 233 -7.31 15.65 -8.80
N PRO A 234 -7.73 16.78 -8.19
CA PRO A 234 -7.68 16.99 -6.74
C PRO A 234 -8.44 15.93 -5.95
N GLU A 235 -9.45 15.31 -6.58
CA GLU A 235 -10.22 14.23 -5.97
C GLU A 235 -9.33 13.10 -5.45
N ILE A 236 -8.13 12.88 -6.01
CA ILE A 236 -7.17 11.86 -5.52
C ILE A 236 -6.77 12.06 -4.06
N THR A 237 -6.80 13.31 -3.58
CA THR A 237 -6.48 13.68 -2.21
C THR A 237 -7.72 13.94 -1.36
N SER A 238 -8.92 13.60 -1.86
CA SER A 238 -10.19 13.81 -1.18
C SER A 238 -10.23 13.11 0.17
N PHE A 239 -10.83 13.79 1.16
CA PHE A 239 -10.97 13.23 2.51
C PHE A 239 -11.91 12.02 2.54
N HIS A 240 -12.84 11.89 1.59
CA HIS A 240 -13.72 10.72 1.47
C HIS A 240 -12.90 9.44 1.25
N ARG A 241 -11.76 9.53 0.55
CA ARG A 241 -10.84 8.42 0.31
C ARG A 241 -9.84 8.16 1.44
N ALA A 242 -9.87 8.95 2.51
CA ALA A 242 -8.97 8.79 3.66
C ALA A 242 -9.22 7.48 4.41
N ALA A 243 -10.46 6.99 4.41
CA ALA A 243 -10.84 5.75 5.07
C ALA A 243 -10.39 4.50 4.30
N ASP A 244 -10.31 4.57 2.98
CA ASP A 244 -9.98 3.43 2.10
C ASP A 244 -8.73 2.63 2.54
N PRO A 245 -7.54 3.23 2.71
CA PRO A 245 -6.34 2.47 3.10
C PRO A 245 -6.48 1.81 4.48
N VAL A 246 -7.22 2.44 5.41
CA VAL A 246 -7.47 1.90 6.74
C VAL A 246 -8.39 0.67 6.63
N VAL A 247 -9.50 0.82 5.91
CA VAL A 247 -10.49 -0.23 5.66
C VAL A 247 -9.83 -1.46 5.05
N VAL A 248 -9.03 -1.25 4.01
CA VAL A 248 -8.40 -2.33 3.24
C VAL A 248 -7.33 -3.04 4.06
N THR A 249 -6.59 -2.29 4.89
CA THR A 249 -5.59 -2.86 5.80
C THR A 249 -6.24 -3.74 6.87
N ILE A 250 -7.36 -3.28 7.46
CA ILE A 250 -8.11 -4.06 8.45
C ILE A 250 -8.73 -5.31 7.81
N LEU A 251 -9.36 -5.15 6.65
CA LEU A 251 -9.94 -6.23 5.86
C LEU A 251 -8.90 -7.31 5.52
N GLY A 252 -7.73 -6.89 5.03
CA GLY A 252 -6.63 -7.77 4.69
C GLY A 252 -5.99 -8.48 5.89
N GLY A 253 -5.89 -7.78 7.02
CA GLY A 253 -5.25 -8.25 8.25
C GLY A 253 -4.08 -7.34 8.65
N VAL A 254 -4.25 -6.62 9.75
CA VAL A 254 -3.32 -5.57 10.21
C VAL A 254 -1.94 -6.17 10.54
N GLY A 255 -0.89 -5.60 9.96
CA GLY A 255 0.51 -6.00 10.22
C GLY A 255 0.92 -7.31 9.56
N THR A 256 0.10 -7.87 8.67
CA THR A 256 0.47 -9.02 7.86
C THR A 256 1.11 -8.57 6.54
N LEU A 257 2.13 -9.30 6.07
CA LEU A 257 2.85 -8.93 4.83
C LEU A 257 1.96 -9.03 3.58
N TYR A 258 1.06 -10.02 3.53
CA TYR A 258 0.18 -10.27 2.39
C TYR A 258 -1.22 -9.65 2.56
N GLY A 259 -1.55 -9.13 3.74
CA GLY A 259 -2.82 -8.47 4.03
C GLY A 259 -3.18 -7.39 3.01
N PRO A 260 -2.27 -6.46 2.65
CA PRO A 260 -2.55 -5.41 1.66
C PRO A 260 -2.99 -5.94 0.29
N LEU A 261 -2.38 -7.05 -0.17
CA LEU A 261 -2.74 -7.66 -1.45
C LEU A 261 -4.12 -8.31 -1.41
N VAL A 262 -4.39 -9.09 -0.37
CA VAL A 262 -5.68 -9.78 -0.19
C VAL A 262 -6.81 -8.78 0.07
N GLY A 263 -6.53 -7.78 0.91
CA GLY A 263 -7.44 -6.68 1.19
C GLY A 263 -7.79 -5.91 -0.08
N ALA A 264 -6.79 -5.56 -0.91
CA ALA A 264 -7.03 -4.83 -2.15
C ALA A 264 -7.87 -5.66 -3.14
N ILE A 265 -7.59 -6.96 -3.31
CA ILE A 265 -8.40 -7.84 -4.15
C ILE A 265 -9.86 -7.87 -3.64
N ALA A 266 -10.05 -8.06 -2.33
CA ALA A 266 -11.38 -8.16 -1.73
C ALA A 266 -12.14 -6.82 -1.82
N TYR A 267 -11.50 -5.71 -1.46
CA TYR A 267 -12.10 -4.37 -1.47
C TYR A 267 -12.44 -3.92 -2.89
N THR A 268 -11.48 -3.98 -3.83
CA THR A 268 -11.71 -3.55 -5.22
C THR A 268 -12.69 -4.48 -5.93
N GLY A 269 -12.66 -5.79 -5.68
CA GLY A 269 -13.63 -6.75 -6.22
C GLY A 269 -15.04 -6.50 -5.70
N MET A 270 -15.18 -6.26 -4.41
CA MET A 270 -16.46 -5.88 -3.82
C MET A 270 -16.97 -4.56 -4.38
N LYS A 271 -16.10 -3.54 -4.50
CA LYS A 271 -16.45 -2.24 -5.09
C LYS A 271 -16.94 -2.40 -6.54
N ASP A 272 -16.26 -3.17 -7.39
CA ASP A 272 -16.66 -3.38 -8.78
C ASP A 272 -17.99 -4.12 -8.90
N VAL A 273 -18.26 -5.10 -8.04
CA VAL A 273 -19.53 -5.84 -8.06
C VAL A 273 -20.68 -5.02 -7.48
N LEU A 274 -20.49 -4.40 -6.31
CA LEU A 274 -21.55 -3.65 -5.63
C LEU A 274 -21.91 -2.36 -6.35
N SER A 275 -20.94 -1.65 -6.92
CA SER A 275 -21.20 -0.40 -7.66
C SER A 275 -22.10 -0.60 -8.89
N ARG A 276 -22.19 -1.82 -9.42
CA ARG A 276 -23.11 -2.16 -10.53
C ARG A 276 -24.56 -2.34 -10.09
N VAL A 277 -24.79 -2.62 -8.81
CA VAL A 277 -26.11 -2.99 -8.28
C VAL A 277 -26.68 -1.91 -7.35
N ILE A 278 -25.81 -1.23 -6.59
CA ILE A 278 -26.19 -0.33 -5.49
C ILE A 278 -25.44 1.00 -5.65
N VAL A 279 -26.18 2.11 -5.61
CA VAL A 279 -25.61 3.47 -5.69
C VAL A 279 -24.71 3.78 -4.50
N ASN A 280 -25.15 3.43 -3.28
CA ASN A 280 -24.44 3.70 -2.02
C ASN A 280 -23.61 2.48 -1.54
N TRP A 281 -22.72 1.97 -2.39
CA TRP A 281 -21.87 0.82 -2.09
C TRP A 281 -20.97 1.03 -0.84
N GLU A 282 -20.65 2.28 -0.50
CA GLU A 282 -19.85 2.65 0.69
C GLU A 282 -20.51 2.22 2.00
N PHE A 283 -21.84 2.21 2.06
CA PHE A 283 -22.57 1.74 3.25
C PHE A 283 -22.28 0.27 3.55
N PHE A 284 -22.24 -0.57 2.51
CA PHE A 284 -21.95 -2.00 2.64
C PHE A 284 -20.49 -2.26 3.01
N VAL A 285 -19.56 -1.45 2.48
CA VAL A 285 -18.14 -1.49 2.88
C VAL A 285 -18.01 -1.21 4.37
N GLY A 286 -18.65 -0.15 4.87
CA GLY A 286 -18.65 0.21 6.29
C GLY A 286 -19.28 -0.89 7.16
N PHE A 287 -20.42 -1.44 6.73
CA PHE A 287 -21.08 -2.54 7.42
C PHE A 287 -20.21 -3.81 7.49
N LEU A 288 -19.60 -4.22 6.36
CA LEU A 288 -18.68 -5.34 6.31
C LEU A 288 -17.48 -5.12 7.25
N LEU A 289 -16.93 -3.91 7.27
CA LEU A 289 -15.83 -3.57 8.15
C LEU A 289 -16.22 -3.71 9.63
N VAL A 290 -17.40 -3.23 10.03
CA VAL A 290 -17.90 -3.40 11.40
C VAL A 290 -18.02 -4.89 11.74
N LEU A 291 -18.57 -5.71 10.85
CA LEU A 291 -18.66 -7.15 11.05
C LEU A 291 -17.29 -7.81 11.23
N ILE A 292 -16.30 -7.43 10.43
CA ILE A 292 -14.95 -8.00 10.51
C ILE A 292 -14.25 -7.56 11.80
N MET A 293 -14.40 -6.30 12.20
CA MET A 293 -13.87 -5.83 13.48
C MET A 293 -14.50 -6.58 14.66
N LEU A 294 -15.80 -6.88 14.60
CA LEU A 294 -16.49 -7.69 15.60
C LEU A 294 -16.08 -9.17 15.56
N ALA A 295 -15.77 -9.71 14.38
CA ALA A 295 -15.33 -11.09 14.20
C ALA A 295 -13.87 -11.34 14.63
N GLY A 296 -13.08 -10.28 14.82
CA GLY A 296 -11.75 -10.31 15.43
C GLY A 296 -10.63 -9.74 14.55
N GLU A 297 -9.55 -9.31 15.21
CA GLU A 297 -8.46 -8.50 14.64
C GLU A 297 -7.59 -9.20 13.57
N LYS A 298 -7.86 -10.47 13.24
CA LYS A 298 -6.99 -11.26 12.34
C LYS A 298 -7.21 -10.94 10.85
N GLY A 299 -8.34 -10.34 10.47
CA GLY A 299 -8.69 -10.06 9.07
C GLY A 299 -8.77 -11.34 8.21
N ILE A 300 -8.90 -11.17 6.89
CA ILE A 300 -9.01 -12.31 5.95
C ILE A 300 -7.73 -13.14 5.96
N TRP A 301 -6.57 -12.50 5.79
CA TRP A 301 -5.30 -13.23 5.68
C TRP A 301 -4.87 -13.86 7.00
N GLY A 302 -5.00 -13.17 8.14
CA GLY A 302 -4.64 -13.72 9.44
C GLY A 302 -5.55 -14.87 9.91
N THR A 303 -6.75 -15.00 9.32
CA THR A 303 -7.63 -16.17 9.53
C THR A 303 -7.23 -17.35 8.62
N LEU A 304 -6.82 -17.08 7.38
CA LEU A 304 -6.40 -18.10 6.41
C LEU A 304 -5.01 -18.66 6.70
N GLU A 305 -4.07 -17.84 7.16
CA GLU A 305 -2.67 -18.24 7.37
C GLU A 305 -2.50 -19.42 8.34
N PRO A 306 -3.18 -19.48 9.51
CA PRO A 306 -3.12 -20.64 10.40
C PRO A 306 -3.70 -21.92 9.78
N LEU A 307 -4.71 -21.80 8.91
CA LEU A 307 -5.35 -22.93 8.22
C LEU A 307 -4.41 -23.51 7.15
N LEU A 308 -3.74 -22.65 6.39
CA LEU A 308 -2.76 -23.04 5.37
C LEU A 308 -1.46 -23.59 5.95
N ARG A 309 -1.03 -23.11 7.13
CA ARG A 309 0.20 -23.57 7.79
C ARG A 309 0.02 -24.84 8.63
N ARG A 310 -1.19 -25.41 8.73
CA ARG A 310 -1.36 -26.72 9.38
C ARG A 310 -0.55 -27.76 8.59
N PRO A 311 0.44 -28.44 9.19
CA PRO A 311 1.09 -29.54 8.52
C PRO A 311 0.03 -30.58 8.22
N LEU A 312 -0.05 -31.00 6.95
CA LEU A 312 -0.83 -32.17 6.54
C LEU A 312 -0.58 -33.29 7.56
N PRO A 313 -1.62 -33.93 8.13
CA PRO A 313 -1.48 -35.05 9.04
C PRO A 313 -1.03 -36.32 8.29
N LEU A 314 0.10 -36.24 7.57
CA LEU A 314 0.72 -37.35 6.84
C LEU A 314 1.48 -38.31 7.76
N ARG A 315 1.44 -38.10 9.09
CA ARG A 315 2.13 -38.96 10.06
C ARG A 315 1.25 -40.05 10.70
N ARG A 316 0.01 -40.24 10.25
CA ARG A 316 -0.89 -41.32 10.75
C ARG A 316 -0.99 -42.56 9.85
N LEU A 317 -0.20 -42.67 8.78
CA LEU A 317 -0.25 -43.81 7.84
C LEU A 317 1.00 -44.70 7.82
N LEU A 318 1.89 -44.61 8.81
CA LEU A 318 2.87 -45.68 9.02
C LEU A 318 2.27 -46.66 10.04
N PRO A 319 1.96 -47.91 9.65
CA PRO A 319 1.64 -48.97 10.61
C PRO A 319 2.81 -49.06 11.59
N ALA A 320 2.50 -49.23 12.87
CA ALA A 320 3.49 -49.61 13.87
C ALA A 320 4.28 -50.81 13.33
N ALA A 321 5.54 -50.59 12.97
CA ALA A 321 6.45 -51.68 12.66
C ALA A 321 6.48 -52.56 13.92
N GLY A 322 5.98 -53.78 13.73
CA GLY A 322 5.66 -54.70 14.81
C GLY A 322 6.85 -54.91 15.74
N ASP A 323 6.50 -54.90 17.02
CA ASP A 323 7.19 -55.61 18.07
C ASP A 323 7.55 -57.03 17.59
N ARG A 324 8.85 -57.29 17.47
CA ARG A 324 9.41 -58.64 17.31
C ARG A 324 10.70 -58.73 18.11
N ARG A 325 10.52 -59.24 19.34
CA ARG A 325 11.43 -60.07 20.15
C ARG A 325 12.75 -59.46 20.63
#